data_AF-A0A2H1WXR2-F1
#
_entry.id   AF-A0A2H1WXR2-F1
#
_cell.length_a   1.000
_cell.length_b   1.000
_cell.length_c   1.000
_cell.angle_alpha   90.00
_cell.angle_beta   90.00
_cell.angle_gamma   90.00
#
_symmetry.space_group_name_H-M   'P 1'
#
loop_
_entity.id
_entity.type
_entity.pdbx_description
1 polymer ?
#
loop_
_entity_poly.entity_id
_entity_poly.type
_entity_poly.pdbx_seq_one_letter_code
_entity_poly.pdbx_strand_id
1 'polypeptide(L)'
;MLVDAAIDGKVFEYLDEAILSTDLVAKEEYYQRRIHTLITDFIVLMHSKLMEMRVKADEAARAVSMYAAEGLAAPAGAGAGRTRLDALLRCVERLYARDPLRLRAQYWAACGGGARGAGRAATLYKFVRLSGEVLCGALLAGYLRALASLAVPKHTWALLAKRDALSAYHLLTALARYHSNLRADPAPFSEHVHASSLGASAIVTPAARPGKMLVRQEEVEALIAALKLIASVAREDHAACAAICENLQWDAVNVMFGLICCHIPLQLKAELCLTLAALGSTPATAGRVWAALEAAHLVSTSNDKRALNAELHEVECRMEEYPLSRAFLVLLDSLCAAAPLPRALGAGARPPGLDPYVEHALNRLALPAPHRPYAKPTEKWQ
;
A
#
# COMPACT_ATOMS: atom_id res chain seq x y z
N MET A 1 34.14 -3.40 13.19
CA MET A 1 34.75 -4.55 12.48
C MET A 1 33.79 -5.73 12.33
N LEU A 2 33.36 -6.44 13.39
CA LEU A 2 32.47 -7.61 13.23
C LEU A 2 31.09 -7.23 12.64
N VAL A 3 30.44 -6.20 13.20
CA VAL A 3 29.12 -5.75 12.74
C VAL A 3 29.19 -5.22 11.31
N ASP A 4 30.24 -4.48 10.96
CA ASP A 4 30.46 -4.00 9.59
C ASP A 4 30.61 -5.15 8.62
N ALA A 5 31.44 -6.14 8.95
CA ALA A 5 31.61 -7.35 8.14
C ALA A 5 30.31 -8.14 7.97
N ALA A 6 29.48 -8.24 9.02
CA ALA A 6 28.18 -8.91 8.93
C ALA A 6 27.18 -8.15 8.05
N ILE A 7 27.15 -6.82 8.15
CA ILE A 7 26.30 -5.96 7.30
C ILE A 7 26.77 -6.03 5.85
N ASP A 8 28.08 -5.98 5.62
CA ASP A 8 28.69 -6.15 4.29
C ASP A 8 28.43 -7.56 3.73
N GLY A 9 28.40 -8.56 4.61
CA GLY A 9 28.00 -9.94 4.35
C GLY A 9 26.49 -10.15 4.21
N LYS A 10 25.70 -9.08 4.05
CA LYS A 10 24.26 -9.12 3.73
C LYS A 10 23.38 -9.83 4.77
N VAL A 11 23.71 -9.69 6.06
CA VAL A 11 22.96 -10.33 7.16
C VAL A 11 21.45 -10.03 7.14
N PHE A 12 21.04 -8.81 6.75
CA PHE A 12 19.62 -8.45 6.66
C PHE A 12 18.93 -9.07 5.45
N GLU A 13 19.60 -9.23 4.31
CA GLU A 13 19.03 -9.97 3.17
C GLU A 13 18.82 -11.43 3.53
N TYR A 14 19.79 -12.03 4.23
CA TYR A 14 19.65 -13.39 4.74
C TYR A 14 18.48 -13.53 5.74
N LEU A 15 18.35 -12.60 6.68
CA LEU A 15 17.23 -12.61 7.64
C LEU A 15 15.87 -12.48 6.93
N ASP A 16 15.77 -11.61 5.92
CA ASP A 16 14.56 -11.41 5.12
C ASP A 16 14.18 -12.65 4.30
N GLU A 17 15.15 -13.22 3.57
CA GLU A 17 14.91 -14.26 2.57
C GLU A 17 14.92 -15.68 3.14
N ALA A 18 15.77 -15.97 4.14
CA ALA A 18 15.91 -17.33 4.68
C ALA A 18 15.02 -17.59 5.91
N ILE A 19 14.76 -16.56 6.71
CA ILE A 19 14.06 -16.72 7.99
C ILE A 19 12.65 -16.14 7.91
N LEU A 20 12.53 -14.84 7.59
CA LEU A 20 11.25 -14.11 7.61
C LEU A 20 10.35 -14.40 6.39
N SER A 21 10.87 -15.04 5.35
CA SER A 21 10.08 -15.53 4.22
C SER A 21 9.17 -16.70 4.59
N THR A 22 9.46 -17.38 5.70
CA THR A 22 8.69 -18.53 6.17
C THR A 22 7.62 -18.11 7.17
N ASP A 23 6.45 -18.77 7.09
CA ASP A 23 5.35 -18.55 8.05
C ASP A 23 5.67 -19.09 9.47
N LEU A 24 6.81 -19.75 9.66
CA LEU A 24 7.22 -20.35 10.94
C LEU A 24 7.44 -19.29 12.02
N VAL A 25 8.03 -18.14 11.65
CA VAL A 25 8.33 -17.07 12.61
C VAL A 25 7.06 -16.49 13.22
N ALA A 26 6.00 -16.34 12.44
CA ALA A 26 4.73 -15.80 12.90
C ALA A 26 3.91 -16.83 13.70
N LYS A 27 4.14 -18.13 13.51
CA LYS A 27 3.43 -19.21 14.20
C LYS A 27 4.01 -19.51 15.58
N GLU A 28 5.32 -19.40 15.72
CA GLU A 28 6.05 -19.79 16.93
C GLU A 28 6.47 -18.57 17.75
N GLU A 29 5.92 -18.46 18.97
CA GLU A 29 6.19 -17.34 19.88
C GLU A 29 7.68 -17.12 20.14
N TYR A 30 8.44 -18.20 20.32
CA TYR A 30 9.87 -18.14 20.59
C TYR A 30 10.64 -17.42 19.47
N TYR A 31 10.40 -17.80 18.21
CA TYR A 31 11.10 -17.20 17.08
C TYR A 31 10.69 -15.74 16.88
N GLN A 32 9.39 -15.44 16.98
CA GLN A 32 8.91 -14.07 16.83
C GLN A 32 9.54 -13.12 17.88
N ARG A 33 9.55 -13.53 19.15
CA ARG A 33 10.16 -12.73 20.23
C ARG A 33 11.66 -12.55 20.05
N ARG A 34 12.38 -13.61 19.68
CA ARG A 34 13.84 -13.54 19.49
C ARG A 34 14.22 -12.61 18.35
N ILE A 35 13.55 -12.72 17.20
CA ILE A 35 13.85 -11.87 16.04
C ILE A 35 13.42 -10.43 16.32
N HIS A 36 12.28 -10.22 16.98
CA HIS A 36 11.87 -8.90 17.46
C HIS A 36 12.93 -8.26 18.37
N THR A 37 13.44 -8.99 19.36
CA THR A 37 14.51 -8.50 20.24
C THR A 37 15.77 -8.16 19.44
N LEU A 38 16.19 -9.02 18.50
CA LEU A 38 17.36 -8.75 17.65
C LEU A 38 17.22 -7.47 16.82
N ILE A 39 16.08 -7.28 16.14
CA ILE A 39 15.84 -6.07 15.33
C ILE A 39 15.77 -4.83 16.22
N THR A 40 15.04 -4.88 17.32
CA THR A 40 14.87 -3.73 18.21
C THR A 40 16.16 -3.39 18.96
N ASP A 41 16.96 -4.37 19.34
CA ASP A 41 18.29 -4.16 19.93
C ASP A 41 19.27 -3.57 18.93
N PHE A 42 19.24 -4.00 17.67
CA PHE A 42 20.03 -3.35 16.63
C PHE A 42 19.67 -1.85 16.50
N ILE A 43 18.38 -1.53 16.40
CA ILE A 43 17.91 -0.13 16.28
C ILE A 43 18.33 0.72 17.49
N VAL A 44 18.26 0.15 18.69
CA VAL A 44 18.49 0.87 19.95
C VAL A 44 19.98 0.99 20.28
N LEU A 45 20.71 -0.13 20.23
CA LEU A 45 22.11 -0.20 20.65
C LEU A 45 23.06 0.28 19.54
N MET A 46 22.69 0.09 18.27
CA MET A 46 23.51 0.44 17.10
C MET A 46 22.93 1.62 16.33
N HIS A 47 22.32 2.58 17.03
CA HIS A 47 21.68 3.75 16.41
C HIS A 47 22.61 4.53 15.47
N SER A 48 23.88 4.71 15.85
CA SER A 48 24.88 5.37 14.99
C SER A 48 25.08 4.63 13.67
N LYS A 49 25.05 3.29 13.68
CA LYS A 49 25.19 2.48 12.48
C LYS A 49 23.96 2.56 11.58
N LEU A 50 22.77 2.58 12.18
CA LEU A 50 21.52 2.84 11.47
C LEU A 50 21.56 4.22 10.76
N MET A 51 22.07 5.25 11.42
CA MET A 51 22.22 6.58 10.81
C MET A 51 23.23 6.59 9.68
N GLU A 52 24.38 5.91 9.84
CA GLU A 52 25.35 5.74 8.75
C GLU A 52 24.73 5.02 7.55
N MET A 53 23.96 3.95 7.78
CA MET A 53 23.24 3.22 6.73
C MET A 53 22.22 4.10 6.01
N ARG A 54 21.54 4.99 6.73
CA ARG A 54 20.61 5.97 6.16
C ARG A 54 21.32 6.97 5.27
N VAL A 55 22.38 7.60 5.76
CA VAL A 55 23.16 8.59 4.99
C VAL A 55 23.68 7.96 3.70
N LYS A 56 24.24 6.74 3.78
CA LYS A 56 24.70 5.99 2.59
C LYS A 56 23.57 5.65 1.62
N ALA A 57 22.39 5.30 2.12
CA ALA A 57 21.23 5.03 1.28
C ALA A 57 20.72 6.30 0.59
N ASP A 58 20.71 7.44 1.28
CA ASP A 58 20.34 8.75 0.73
C ASP A 58 21.34 9.21 -0.35
N GLU A 59 22.64 9.03 -0.11
CA GLU A 59 23.70 9.32 -1.08
C GLU A 59 23.57 8.46 -2.34
N ALA A 60 23.34 7.15 -2.18
CA ALA A 60 23.11 6.24 -3.29
C ALA A 60 21.86 6.63 -4.10
N ALA A 61 20.75 6.92 -3.42
CA ALA A 61 19.51 7.34 -4.08
C ALA A 61 19.67 8.65 -4.87
N ARG A 62 20.40 9.64 -4.32
CA ARG A 62 20.74 10.87 -5.04
C ARG A 62 21.62 10.61 -6.25
N ALA A 63 22.64 9.76 -6.13
CA ALA A 63 23.49 9.39 -7.24
C ALA A 63 22.69 8.76 -8.40
N VAL A 64 21.81 7.80 -8.08
CA VAL A 64 20.90 7.18 -9.07
C VAL A 64 20.01 8.22 -9.73
N SER A 65 19.44 9.15 -8.96
CA SER A 65 18.62 10.23 -9.51
C SER A 65 19.40 11.17 -10.43
N MET A 66 20.69 11.41 -10.17
CA MET A 66 21.54 12.22 -11.03
C MET A 66 21.82 11.53 -12.37
N TYR A 67 22.18 10.23 -12.34
CA TYR A 67 22.34 9.45 -13.58
C TYR A 67 21.05 9.44 -14.41
N ALA A 68 19.90 9.25 -13.77
CA ALA A 68 18.61 9.27 -14.45
C ALA A 68 18.30 10.63 -15.09
N ALA A 69 18.68 11.75 -14.44
CA ALA A 69 18.50 13.09 -15.00
C ALA A 69 19.35 13.33 -16.26
N GLU A 70 20.51 12.67 -16.35
CA GLU A 70 21.38 12.68 -17.53
C GLU A 70 20.97 11.63 -18.60
N GLY A 71 19.89 10.87 -18.35
CA GLY A 71 19.44 9.79 -19.25
C GLY A 71 20.37 8.57 -19.25
N LEU A 72 21.22 8.44 -18.23
CA LEU A 72 22.18 7.34 -18.07
C LEU A 72 21.64 6.29 -17.10
N ALA A 73 21.96 5.03 -17.37
CA ALA A 73 21.73 3.97 -16.40
C ALA A 73 22.76 4.07 -15.28
N ALA A 74 22.31 4.06 -14.02
CA ALA A 74 23.19 4.06 -12.88
C ALA A 74 24.05 2.77 -12.86
N PRO A 75 25.34 2.83 -12.50
CA PRO A 75 26.20 1.65 -12.37
C PRO A 75 25.58 0.60 -11.44
N ALA A 76 25.84 -0.69 -11.68
CA ALA A 76 25.34 -1.79 -10.82
C ALA A 76 25.74 -1.64 -9.33
N GLY A 77 26.82 -0.92 -9.03
CA GLY A 77 27.26 -0.59 -7.68
C GLY A 77 26.68 0.71 -7.08
N ALA A 78 25.91 1.50 -7.83
CA ALA A 78 25.38 2.80 -7.41
C ALA A 78 24.16 2.72 -6.48
N GLY A 79 23.81 1.51 -6.01
CA GLY A 79 22.78 1.32 -4.97
C GLY A 79 21.33 1.45 -5.46
N ALA A 80 21.09 1.21 -6.76
CA ALA A 80 19.75 1.29 -7.39
C ALA A 80 18.76 0.19 -6.94
N GLY A 81 19.19 -0.78 -6.14
CA GLY A 81 18.29 -1.76 -5.55
C GLY A 81 18.97 -2.47 -4.41
N ARG A 82 18.35 -2.46 -3.22
CA ARG A 82 18.78 -3.17 -2.00
C ARG A 82 19.96 -2.52 -1.27
N THR A 83 19.75 -1.28 -0.82
CA THR A 83 20.63 -0.73 0.22
C THR A 83 20.51 -1.56 1.51
N ARG A 84 21.55 -1.50 2.35
CA ARG A 84 21.54 -2.17 3.67
C ARG A 84 20.34 -1.74 4.51
N LEU A 85 19.95 -0.47 4.39
CA LEU A 85 18.78 0.09 5.05
C LEU A 85 17.48 -0.51 4.49
N ASP A 86 17.33 -0.62 3.17
CA ASP A 86 16.15 -1.26 2.57
C ASP A 86 16.00 -2.71 3.04
N ALA A 87 17.09 -3.47 3.13
CA ALA A 87 17.05 -4.84 3.66
C ALA A 87 16.57 -4.88 5.13
N LEU A 88 17.00 -3.93 5.96
CA LEU A 88 16.50 -3.80 7.33
C LEU A 88 15.01 -3.42 7.37
N LEU A 89 14.56 -2.50 6.51
CA LEU A 89 13.15 -2.10 6.41
C LEU A 89 12.26 -3.26 5.95
N ARG A 90 12.73 -4.09 5.02
CA ARG A 90 12.05 -5.34 4.62
C ARG A 90 11.95 -6.34 5.77
N CYS A 91 13.01 -6.49 6.56
CA CYS A 91 12.95 -7.32 7.76
C CYS A 91 11.88 -6.83 8.75
N VAL A 92 11.79 -5.51 8.96
CA VAL A 92 10.74 -4.90 9.80
C VAL A 92 9.36 -5.17 9.19
N GLU A 93 9.18 -4.88 7.90
CA GLU A 93 7.93 -5.12 7.18
C GLU A 93 7.44 -6.56 7.35
N ARG A 94 8.27 -7.55 7.03
CA ARG A 94 7.87 -8.96 7.09
C ARG A 94 7.62 -9.43 8.51
N LEU A 95 8.45 -9.02 9.48
CA LEU A 95 8.29 -9.44 10.88
C LEU A 95 6.96 -8.96 11.47
N TYR A 96 6.52 -7.75 11.14
CA TYR A 96 5.29 -7.16 11.70
C TYR A 96 4.07 -7.24 10.78
N ALA A 97 4.21 -7.76 9.56
CA ALA A 97 3.08 -8.05 8.67
C ALA A 97 2.06 -8.99 9.32
N ARG A 98 2.53 -9.95 10.13
CA ARG A 98 1.72 -10.82 10.98
C ARG A 98 2.25 -10.76 12.41
N ASP A 99 1.60 -9.96 13.25
CA ASP A 99 2.03 -9.71 14.64
C ASP A 99 1.02 -10.21 15.69
N PRO A 100 0.87 -11.54 15.87
CA PRO A 100 -0.09 -12.10 16.83
C PRO A 100 0.21 -11.68 18.27
N LEU A 101 1.48 -11.48 18.60
CA LEU A 101 1.95 -11.07 19.93
C LEU A 101 1.90 -9.54 20.16
N ARG A 102 1.46 -8.75 19.16
CA ARG A 102 1.35 -7.28 19.23
C ARG A 102 2.66 -6.59 19.64
N LEU A 103 3.81 -7.16 19.24
CA LEU A 103 5.15 -6.67 19.58
C LEU A 103 5.44 -5.29 18.96
N ARG A 104 4.78 -4.93 17.85
CA ARG A 104 4.92 -3.61 17.21
C ARG A 104 4.55 -2.45 18.15
N ALA A 105 3.73 -2.67 19.17
CA ALA A 105 3.37 -1.66 20.16
C ALA A 105 4.59 -1.06 20.89
N GLN A 106 5.69 -1.80 21.00
CA GLN A 106 6.93 -1.30 21.63
C GLN A 106 7.53 -0.09 20.89
N TYR A 107 7.33 0.02 19.56
CA TYR A 107 7.78 1.18 18.78
C TYR A 107 7.02 2.46 19.13
N TRP A 108 5.81 2.32 19.68
CA TRP A 108 4.91 3.41 20.04
C TRP A 108 4.85 3.64 21.55
N ALA A 109 5.61 2.90 22.36
CA ALA A 109 5.58 2.99 23.82
C ALA A 109 5.88 4.40 24.34
N ALA A 110 6.70 5.19 23.61
CA ALA A 110 7.00 6.58 23.96
C ALA A 110 5.76 7.49 23.90
N CYS A 111 4.72 7.12 23.15
CA CYS A 111 3.45 7.86 23.10
C CYS A 111 2.59 7.65 24.36
N GLY A 112 2.86 6.61 25.16
CA GLY A 112 2.01 6.15 26.27
C GLY A 112 2.35 6.72 27.66
N GLY A 113 3.25 7.70 27.78
CA GLY A 113 3.57 8.37 29.06
C GLY A 113 4.25 7.51 30.14
N GLY A 114 4.56 6.24 29.87
CA GLY A 114 5.21 5.33 30.81
C GLY A 114 6.71 5.56 30.95
N ALA A 115 7.19 5.82 32.18
CA ALA A 115 8.58 6.17 32.48
C ALA A 115 9.59 5.00 32.41
N ARG A 116 9.16 3.73 32.33
CA ARG A 116 10.08 2.58 32.27
C ARG A 116 10.60 2.37 30.85
N GLY A 117 11.91 2.46 30.66
CA GLY A 117 12.55 2.26 29.35
C GLY A 117 12.45 3.45 28.40
N ALA A 118 12.26 4.67 28.94
CA ALA A 118 12.10 5.91 28.16
C ALA A 118 13.16 6.08 27.06
N GLY A 119 14.42 5.72 27.30
CA GLY A 119 15.48 5.77 26.30
C GLY A 119 15.27 4.79 25.13
N ARG A 120 14.95 3.51 25.42
CA ARG A 120 14.67 2.50 24.39
C ARG A 120 13.43 2.87 23.58
N ALA A 121 12.34 3.18 24.28
CA ALA A 121 11.08 3.57 23.67
C ALA A 121 11.24 4.83 22.80
N ALA A 122 12.02 5.82 23.25
CA ALA A 122 12.32 7.01 22.48
C ALA A 122 13.12 6.69 21.21
N THR A 123 14.13 5.82 21.27
CA THR A 123 14.92 5.45 20.08
C THR A 123 14.10 4.65 19.06
N LEU A 124 13.24 3.73 19.52
CA LEU A 124 12.32 3.01 18.63
C LEU A 124 11.27 3.94 18.00
N TYR A 125 10.73 4.88 18.78
CA TYR A 125 9.80 5.88 18.25
C TYR A 125 10.49 6.87 17.30
N LYS A 126 11.75 7.25 17.57
CA LYS A 126 12.57 8.00 16.62
C LYS A 126 12.68 7.24 15.32
N PHE A 127 12.97 5.93 15.33
CA PHE A 127 13.02 5.09 14.13
C PHE A 127 11.72 5.17 13.31
N VAL A 128 10.56 5.10 13.95
CA VAL A 128 9.26 5.28 13.27
C VAL A 128 9.19 6.66 12.60
N ARG A 129 9.61 7.73 13.30
CA ARG A 129 9.61 9.09 12.77
C ARG A 129 10.64 9.34 11.66
N LEU A 130 11.74 8.58 11.59
CA LEU A 130 12.72 8.70 10.50
C LEU A 130 12.08 8.49 9.13
N SER A 131 11.00 7.71 9.05
CA SER A 131 10.18 7.53 7.85
C SER A 131 9.58 8.82 7.30
N GLY A 132 9.58 9.91 8.08
CA GLY A 132 9.07 11.21 7.66
C GLY A 132 10.14 12.25 7.32
N GLU A 133 11.38 12.10 7.79
CA GLU A 133 12.40 13.14 7.66
C GLU A 133 13.07 13.09 6.27
N VAL A 134 12.81 14.09 5.42
CA VAL A 134 13.42 14.35 4.09
C VAL A 134 13.89 13.08 3.37
N LEU A 135 12.93 12.31 2.85
CA LEU A 135 13.24 11.11 2.08
C LEU A 135 13.43 11.45 0.60
N CYS A 136 14.50 10.92 0.01
CA CYS A 136 14.55 10.77 -1.44
C CYS A 136 13.40 9.84 -1.87
N GLY A 137 12.74 10.13 -2.99
CA GLY A 137 11.59 9.35 -3.48
C GLY A 137 11.86 7.84 -3.58
N ALA A 138 13.11 7.45 -3.86
CA ALA A 138 13.51 6.05 -3.96
C ALA A 138 13.45 5.27 -2.62
N LEU A 139 13.58 5.94 -1.47
CA LEU A 139 13.51 5.29 -0.15
C LEU A 139 12.09 5.32 0.44
N LEU A 140 11.22 6.18 -0.09
CA LEU A 140 9.88 6.41 0.45
C LEU A 140 9.06 5.12 0.50
N ALA A 141 9.12 4.29 -0.56
CA ALA A 141 8.40 3.04 -0.62
C ALA A 141 8.77 2.08 0.53
N GLY A 142 10.07 1.86 0.76
CA GLY A 142 10.56 0.98 1.83
C GLY A 142 10.16 1.46 3.22
N TYR A 143 10.25 2.78 3.48
CA TYR A 143 9.83 3.36 4.75
C TYR A 143 8.32 3.26 4.98
N LEU A 144 7.51 3.55 3.95
CA LEU A 144 6.05 3.43 4.05
C LEU A 144 5.61 1.99 4.27
N ARG A 145 6.25 1.02 3.60
CA ARG A 145 6.00 -0.41 3.81
C ARG A 145 6.29 -0.83 5.24
N ALA A 146 7.46 -0.47 5.77
CA ALA A 146 7.81 -0.71 7.16
C ALA A 146 6.83 -0.01 8.13
N LEU A 147 6.48 1.25 7.88
CA LEU A 147 5.52 2.00 8.71
C LEU A 147 4.13 1.38 8.69
N ALA A 148 3.65 0.90 7.54
CA ALA A 148 2.37 0.20 7.43
C ALA A 148 2.34 -1.10 8.26
N SER A 149 3.44 -1.87 8.29
CA SER A 149 3.55 -3.06 9.14
C SER A 149 3.57 -2.72 10.65
N LEU A 150 4.20 -1.59 11.00
CA LEU A 150 4.32 -1.09 12.37
C LEU A 150 3.08 -0.32 12.84
N ALA A 151 2.07 -0.12 11.99
CA ALA A 151 0.95 0.75 12.28
C ALA A 151 0.19 0.32 13.55
N VAL A 152 0.01 1.27 14.46
CA VAL A 152 -0.88 1.18 15.62
C VAL A 152 -1.88 2.33 15.46
N PRO A 153 -3.11 2.06 14.99
CA PRO A 153 -3.98 3.06 14.36
C PRO A 153 -4.08 4.41 15.08
N LYS A 154 -4.36 4.42 16.38
CA LYS A 154 -4.44 5.64 17.19
C LYS A 154 -3.14 6.47 17.17
N HIS A 155 -1.99 5.82 17.36
CA HIS A 155 -0.69 6.51 17.40
C HIS A 155 -0.19 6.87 16.00
N THR A 156 -0.47 6.02 15.02
CA THR A 156 -0.16 6.26 13.61
C THR A 156 -0.95 7.45 13.08
N TRP A 157 -2.24 7.56 13.39
CA TRP A 157 -3.01 8.75 13.04
C TRP A 157 -2.46 10.01 13.72
N ALA A 158 -2.13 9.95 15.01
CA ALA A 158 -1.53 11.09 15.71
C ALA A 158 -0.19 11.55 15.10
N LEU A 159 0.56 10.64 14.47
CA LEU A 159 1.75 10.98 13.68
C LEU A 159 1.35 11.63 12.34
N LEU A 160 0.44 11.01 11.59
CA LEU A 160 0.04 11.45 10.24
C LEU A 160 -0.80 12.73 10.23
N ALA A 161 -1.55 13.00 11.29
CA ALA A 161 -2.40 14.19 11.42
C ALA A 161 -1.56 15.46 11.64
N LYS A 162 -0.33 15.32 12.16
CA LYS A 162 0.62 16.44 12.23
C LYS A 162 1.07 16.75 10.80
N ARG A 163 1.02 18.02 10.41
CA ARG A 163 1.60 18.52 9.14
C ARG A 163 3.12 18.58 9.22
N ASP A 164 3.73 17.46 9.59
CA ASP A 164 5.18 17.24 9.59
C ASP A 164 5.59 16.65 8.22
N ALA A 165 6.86 16.29 8.07
CA ALA A 165 7.45 15.94 6.78
C ALA A 165 6.81 14.71 6.07
N LEU A 166 6.20 13.76 6.80
CA LEU A 166 5.26 12.76 6.23
C LEU A 166 3.94 12.82 6.99
N SER A 167 2.86 13.18 6.28
CA SER A 167 1.53 13.40 6.85
C SER A 167 0.44 12.82 5.97
N ALA A 168 -0.77 12.61 6.52
CA ALA A 168 -1.94 12.22 5.74
C ALA A 168 -2.23 13.22 4.61
N TYR A 169 -1.96 14.51 4.83
CA TYR A 169 -2.05 15.54 3.80
C TYR A 169 -1.12 15.24 2.62
N HIS A 170 0.16 14.94 2.88
CA HIS A 170 1.13 14.62 1.83
C HIS A 170 0.73 13.35 1.06
N LEU A 171 0.32 12.29 1.76
CA LEU A 171 -0.07 11.02 1.15
C LEU A 171 -1.31 11.16 0.25
N LEU A 172 -2.37 11.79 0.75
CA LEU A 172 -3.63 11.93 0.01
C LEU A 172 -3.53 12.96 -1.12
N THR A 173 -2.76 14.04 -0.93
CA THR A 173 -2.50 15.01 -2.00
C THR A 173 -1.62 14.40 -3.09
N ALA A 174 -0.65 13.54 -2.74
CA ALA A 174 0.13 12.80 -3.74
C ALA A 174 -0.76 11.89 -4.59
N LEU A 175 -1.72 11.19 -3.97
CA LEU A 175 -2.70 10.37 -4.67
C LEU A 175 -3.59 11.21 -5.60
N ALA A 176 -4.07 12.38 -5.15
CA ALA A 176 -4.86 13.30 -5.96
C ALA A 176 -4.05 13.85 -7.15
N ARG A 177 -2.77 14.19 -6.95
CA ARG A 177 -1.87 14.64 -8.03
C ARG A 177 -1.60 13.52 -9.03
N TYR A 178 -1.43 12.29 -8.55
CA TYR A 178 -1.28 11.13 -9.42
C TYR A 178 -2.51 10.94 -10.31
N HIS A 179 -3.71 11.06 -9.73
CA HIS A 179 -4.98 11.02 -10.47
C HIS A 179 -5.13 12.15 -11.50
N SER A 180 -4.80 13.40 -11.13
CA SER A 180 -4.89 14.53 -12.06
C SER A 180 -3.93 14.36 -13.24
N ASN A 181 -2.72 13.87 -12.99
CA ASN A 181 -1.71 13.67 -14.03
C ASN A 181 -2.15 12.57 -15.02
N LEU A 182 -2.73 11.47 -14.53
CA LEU A 182 -3.29 10.41 -15.37
C LEU A 182 -4.42 10.87 -16.30
N ARG A 183 -5.18 11.90 -15.90
CA ARG A 183 -6.27 12.46 -16.72
C ARG A 183 -5.83 13.56 -17.67
N ALA A 184 -4.77 14.29 -17.32
CA ALA A 184 -4.23 15.36 -18.14
C ALA A 184 -3.51 14.82 -19.39
N ASP A 185 -2.99 13.59 -19.33
CA ASP A 185 -2.42 12.88 -20.48
C ASP A 185 -3.53 12.06 -21.19
N PRO A 186 -3.93 12.42 -22.43
CA PRO A 186 -4.96 11.68 -23.18
C PRO A 186 -4.45 10.34 -23.74
N ALA A 187 -3.14 10.07 -23.72
CA ALA A 187 -2.55 8.86 -24.29
C ALA A 187 -1.27 8.37 -23.56
N PRO A 188 -1.28 8.20 -22.22
CA PRO A 188 -0.06 7.88 -21.45
C PRO A 188 0.56 6.53 -21.81
N PHE A 189 -0.17 5.65 -22.51
CA PHE A 189 0.22 4.28 -22.83
C PHE A 189 0.06 3.90 -24.31
N SER A 190 -0.11 4.86 -25.22
CA SER A 190 -0.35 4.58 -26.65
C SER A 190 0.76 3.78 -27.34
N GLU A 191 1.98 3.81 -26.82
CA GLU A 191 3.12 3.01 -27.33
C GLU A 191 3.24 1.63 -26.66
N HIS A 192 2.46 1.34 -25.61
CA HIS A 192 2.54 0.11 -24.81
C HIS A 192 1.27 -0.77 -24.90
N VAL A 193 0.52 -0.68 -26.00
CA VAL A 193 -0.70 -1.46 -26.26
C VAL A 193 -0.51 -2.97 -26.03
N HIS A 194 0.71 -3.49 -26.18
CA HIS A 194 1.02 -4.90 -25.89
C HIS A 194 1.27 -5.20 -24.40
N ALA A 195 1.77 -4.25 -23.60
CA ALA A 195 2.04 -4.44 -22.17
C ALA A 195 0.76 -4.36 -21.30
N SER A 196 -0.21 -3.55 -21.72
CA SER A 196 -1.55 -3.49 -21.14
C SER A 196 -2.26 -4.85 -21.11
N SER A 197 -1.95 -5.73 -22.07
CA SER A 197 -2.54 -7.06 -22.21
C SER A 197 -1.93 -8.14 -21.29
N LEU A 198 -0.83 -7.82 -20.59
CA LEU A 198 -0.11 -8.73 -19.71
C LEU A 198 -0.28 -8.39 -18.21
N GLY A 199 -1.21 -7.49 -17.87
CA GLY A 199 -1.33 -6.97 -16.50
C GLY A 199 -0.19 -6.05 -16.06
N ALA A 200 0.82 -5.87 -16.92
CA ALA A 200 1.93 -4.94 -16.75
C ALA A 200 1.52 -3.55 -17.27
N SER A 201 0.56 -2.91 -16.60
CA SER A 201 0.33 -1.47 -16.83
C SER A 201 1.46 -0.68 -16.15
N ALA A 202 2.13 0.18 -16.90
CA ALA A 202 2.92 1.32 -16.40
C ALA A 202 4.14 1.05 -15.48
N ILE A 203 4.80 -0.12 -15.54
CA ILE A 203 6.11 -0.28 -14.88
C ILE A 203 7.20 -0.26 -15.94
N VAL A 204 8.02 0.77 -15.93
CA VAL A 204 9.14 0.90 -16.87
C VAL A 204 10.45 0.70 -16.14
N THR A 205 11.29 -0.17 -16.72
CA THR A 205 12.69 -0.37 -16.32
C THR A 205 13.50 0.93 -16.45
N PRO A 206 14.61 1.10 -15.72
CA PRO A 206 15.40 2.34 -15.62
C PRO A 206 15.92 2.98 -16.94
N ALA A 207 15.68 2.36 -18.10
CA ALA A 207 16.20 2.76 -19.40
C ALA A 207 15.25 3.63 -20.26
N ALA A 208 14.10 4.06 -19.73
CA ALA A 208 13.14 4.84 -20.53
C ALA A 208 13.37 6.35 -20.51
N ARG A 209 13.10 6.97 -21.66
CA ARG A 209 13.42 8.36 -22.00
C ARG A 209 12.64 9.37 -21.14
N PRO A 210 13.23 10.52 -20.80
CA PRO A 210 12.54 11.61 -20.11
C PRO A 210 11.50 12.27 -21.03
N GLY A 211 10.29 12.52 -20.52
CA GLY A 211 9.29 13.39 -21.17
C GLY A 211 7.88 12.82 -21.38
N LYS A 212 7.61 11.56 -21.01
CA LYS A 212 6.25 10.99 -20.98
C LYS A 212 5.97 10.48 -19.56
N MET A 213 4.71 10.43 -19.12
CA MET A 213 4.35 10.09 -17.75
C MET A 213 4.63 8.59 -17.46
N LEU A 214 5.89 8.29 -17.17
CA LEU A 214 6.38 6.96 -16.82
C LEU A 214 6.32 6.85 -15.29
N VAL A 215 5.31 6.15 -14.77
CA VAL A 215 5.20 5.91 -13.33
C VAL A 215 6.29 4.91 -12.94
N ARG A 216 7.14 5.27 -11.97
CA ARG A 216 8.18 4.34 -11.51
C ARG A 216 7.54 3.25 -10.65
N GLN A 217 8.08 2.04 -10.72
CA GLN A 217 7.61 0.93 -9.86
C GLN A 217 7.61 1.32 -8.38
N GLU A 218 8.66 2.02 -7.94
CA GLU A 218 8.81 2.53 -6.58
C GLU A 218 7.68 3.49 -6.17
N GLU A 219 7.17 4.30 -7.11
CA GLU A 219 6.05 5.21 -6.83
C GLU A 219 4.75 4.45 -6.63
N VAL A 220 4.50 3.41 -7.43
CA VAL A 220 3.34 2.52 -7.25
C VAL A 220 3.43 1.80 -5.91
N GLU A 221 4.60 1.27 -5.56
CA GLU A 221 4.83 0.63 -4.27
C GLU A 221 4.61 1.58 -3.08
N ALA A 222 5.08 2.83 -3.20
CA ALA A 222 4.85 3.87 -2.20
C ALA A 222 3.36 4.21 -2.06
N LEU A 223 2.62 4.32 -3.17
CA LEU A 223 1.17 4.56 -3.15
C LEU A 223 0.42 3.40 -2.49
N ILE A 224 0.74 2.15 -2.84
CA ILE A 224 0.16 0.96 -2.21
C ILE A 224 0.43 0.96 -0.71
N ALA A 225 1.67 1.22 -0.29
CA ALA A 225 2.03 1.26 1.12
C ALA A 225 1.31 2.39 1.89
N ALA A 226 1.15 3.56 1.26
CA ALA A 226 0.38 4.66 1.81
C ALA A 226 -1.11 4.29 1.99
N LEU A 227 -1.70 3.62 0.99
CA LEU A 227 -3.07 3.14 1.05
C LEU A 227 -3.27 2.12 2.18
N LYS A 228 -2.38 1.14 2.32
CA LYS A 228 -2.38 0.17 3.44
C LYS A 228 -2.32 0.85 4.80
N LEU A 229 -1.47 1.87 4.92
CA LEU A 229 -1.34 2.67 6.14
C LEU A 229 -2.66 3.39 6.46
N ILE A 230 -3.25 4.08 5.48
CA ILE A 230 -4.53 4.78 5.62
C ILE A 230 -5.67 3.81 5.98
N ALA A 231 -5.74 2.67 5.28
CA ALA A 231 -6.73 1.63 5.54
C ALA A 231 -6.60 1.05 6.96
N SER A 232 -5.37 0.82 7.43
CA SER A 232 -5.13 0.31 8.79
C SER A 232 -5.64 1.28 9.87
N VAL A 233 -5.43 2.58 9.65
CA VAL A 233 -5.91 3.63 10.56
C VAL A 233 -7.43 3.71 10.54
N ALA A 234 -8.03 3.75 9.34
CA ALA A 234 -9.46 3.92 9.17
C ALA A 234 -10.30 2.77 9.77
N ARG A 235 -9.78 1.53 9.78
CA ARG A 235 -10.49 0.37 10.35
C ARG A 235 -10.70 0.45 11.87
N GLU A 236 -9.79 1.10 12.60
CA GLU A 236 -9.83 1.13 14.07
C GLU A 236 -10.13 2.53 14.64
N ASP A 237 -9.71 3.61 13.96
CA ASP A 237 -9.95 4.99 14.39
C ASP A 237 -11.07 5.62 13.55
N HIS A 238 -12.29 5.54 14.06
CA HIS A 238 -13.47 6.10 13.40
C HIS A 238 -13.41 7.62 13.21
N ALA A 239 -12.73 8.35 14.11
CA ALA A 239 -12.58 9.80 13.98
C ALA A 239 -11.62 10.13 12.84
N ALA A 240 -10.52 9.39 12.72
CA ALA A 240 -9.62 9.49 11.57
C ALA A 240 -10.33 9.13 10.25
N CYS A 241 -11.12 8.05 10.25
CA CYS A 241 -11.91 7.62 9.11
C CYS A 241 -12.87 8.72 8.61
N ALA A 242 -13.64 9.33 9.52
CA ALA A 242 -14.52 10.45 9.21
C ALA A 242 -13.74 11.67 8.68
N ALA A 243 -12.65 12.04 9.35
CA ALA A 243 -11.81 13.16 8.94
C ALA A 243 -11.24 12.99 7.52
N ILE A 244 -10.87 11.76 7.14
CA ILE A 244 -10.40 11.46 5.77
C ILE A 244 -11.54 11.55 4.75
N CYS A 245 -12.71 11.00 5.08
CA CYS A 245 -13.86 10.98 4.17
C CYS A 245 -14.47 12.37 3.95
N GLU A 246 -14.51 13.22 4.97
CA GLU A 246 -15.18 14.52 4.93
C GLU A 246 -14.32 15.64 4.36
N ASN A 247 -13.00 15.47 4.35
CA ASN A 247 -12.08 16.52 3.92
C ASN A 247 -12.13 16.76 2.41
N LEU A 248 -12.77 17.88 2.02
CA LEU A 248 -12.95 18.30 0.64
C LEU A 248 -11.64 18.67 -0.08
N GLN A 249 -10.55 18.98 0.65
CA GLN A 249 -9.26 19.27 0.02
C GLN A 249 -8.62 18.02 -0.57
N TRP A 250 -8.83 16.88 0.09
CA TRP A 250 -8.29 15.59 -0.37
C TRP A 250 -9.25 14.89 -1.33
N ASP A 251 -10.55 15.06 -1.09
CA ASP A 251 -11.64 14.35 -1.76
C ASP A 251 -11.34 12.86 -1.98
N ALA A 252 -10.78 12.23 -0.92
CA ALA A 252 -10.07 10.97 -1.01
C ALA A 252 -10.92 9.86 -1.64
N VAL A 253 -12.20 9.77 -1.29
CA VAL A 253 -13.13 8.75 -1.79
C VAL A 253 -13.30 8.86 -3.32
N ASN A 254 -13.55 10.07 -3.83
CA ASN A 254 -13.75 10.28 -5.27
C ASN A 254 -12.45 10.11 -6.07
N VAL A 255 -11.32 10.57 -5.50
CA VAL A 255 -9.99 10.34 -6.10
C VAL A 255 -9.69 8.85 -6.24
N MET A 256 -9.94 8.07 -5.18
CA MET A 256 -9.70 6.62 -5.19
C MET A 256 -10.58 5.90 -6.23
N PHE A 257 -11.88 6.19 -6.28
CA PHE A 257 -12.76 5.64 -7.32
C PHE A 257 -12.35 6.10 -8.72
N GLY A 258 -11.97 7.37 -8.86
CA GLY A 258 -11.48 7.93 -10.12
C GLY A 258 -10.23 7.23 -10.63
N LEU A 259 -9.33 6.81 -9.73
CA LEU A 259 -8.13 6.04 -10.06
C LEU A 259 -8.43 4.60 -10.45
N ILE A 260 -9.42 3.95 -9.82
CA ILE A 260 -9.87 2.61 -10.22
C ILE A 260 -10.33 2.60 -11.68
N CYS A 261 -10.97 3.69 -12.13
CA CYS A 261 -11.38 3.86 -13.53
C CYS A 261 -10.23 4.18 -14.50
N CYS A 262 -9.03 4.52 -14.01
CA CYS A 262 -7.86 4.81 -14.84
C CYS A 262 -7.11 3.51 -15.22
N HIS A 263 -6.23 3.59 -16.23
CA HIS A 263 -5.31 2.50 -16.55
C HIS A 263 -4.09 2.58 -15.60
N ILE A 264 -4.15 1.81 -14.52
CA ILE A 264 -3.11 1.71 -13.48
C ILE A 264 -2.88 0.23 -13.12
N PRO A 265 -1.77 -0.13 -12.45
CA PRO A 265 -1.50 -1.51 -12.05
C PRO A 265 -2.63 -2.15 -11.24
N LEU A 266 -2.93 -3.42 -11.53
CA LEU A 266 -4.03 -4.17 -10.90
C LEU A 266 -3.93 -4.20 -9.37
N GLN A 267 -2.71 -4.37 -8.84
CA GLN A 267 -2.46 -4.39 -7.40
C GLN A 267 -2.81 -3.06 -6.72
N LEU A 268 -2.58 -1.92 -7.41
CA LEU A 268 -2.96 -0.62 -6.90
C LEU A 268 -4.49 -0.47 -6.86
N LYS A 269 -5.21 -0.97 -7.88
CA LYS A 269 -6.69 -0.98 -7.88
C LYS A 269 -7.26 -1.82 -6.75
N ALA A 270 -6.71 -3.01 -6.53
CA ALA A 270 -7.11 -3.86 -5.42
C ALA A 270 -6.92 -3.14 -4.08
N GLU A 271 -5.77 -2.49 -3.85
CA GLU A 271 -5.52 -1.76 -2.62
C GLU A 271 -6.40 -0.50 -2.46
N LEU A 272 -6.75 0.17 -3.56
CA LEU A 272 -7.74 1.25 -3.54
C LEU A 272 -9.11 0.74 -3.06
N CYS A 273 -9.58 -0.40 -3.58
CA CYS A 273 -10.81 -1.04 -3.12
C CYS A 273 -10.76 -1.41 -1.63
N LEU A 274 -9.65 -1.98 -1.15
CA LEU A 274 -9.48 -2.34 0.27
C LEU A 274 -9.44 -1.10 1.18
N THR A 275 -8.88 0.00 0.69
CA THR A 275 -8.84 1.28 1.43
C THR A 275 -10.23 1.92 1.48
N LEU A 276 -10.96 1.91 0.37
CA LEU A 276 -12.36 2.32 0.33
C LEU A 276 -13.24 1.46 1.23
N ALA A 277 -12.97 0.16 1.30
CA ALA A 277 -13.67 -0.76 2.21
C ALA A 277 -13.46 -0.36 3.67
N ALA A 278 -12.21 -0.03 4.05
CA ALA A 278 -11.89 0.47 5.39
C ALA A 278 -12.58 1.81 5.67
N LEU A 279 -12.55 2.75 4.72
CA LEU A 279 -13.20 4.05 4.84
C LEU A 279 -14.73 3.97 4.88
N GLY A 280 -15.32 2.98 4.22
CA GLY A 280 -16.77 2.73 4.18
C GLY A 280 -17.30 1.84 5.30
N SER A 281 -16.45 1.42 6.23
CA SER A 281 -16.80 0.43 7.27
C SER A 281 -17.64 0.98 8.42
N THR A 282 -17.94 2.28 8.44
CA THR A 282 -18.70 2.92 9.52
C THR A 282 -20.02 3.48 9.00
N PRO A 283 -21.08 3.52 9.83
CA PRO A 283 -22.36 4.09 9.42
C PRO A 283 -22.28 5.55 8.96
N ALA A 284 -21.36 6.32 9.55
CA ALA A 284 -21.17 7.73 9.24
C ALA A 284 -20.59 7.95 7.82
N THR A 285 -19.74 7.04 7.36
CA THR A 285 -18.99 7.20 6.10
C THR A 285 -19.50 6.33 4.96
N ALA A 286 -20.19 5.21 5.26
CA ALA A 286 -20.70 4.26 4.28
C ALA A 286 -21.57 4.92 3.19
N GLY A 287 -22.45 5.86 3.57
CA GLY A 287 -23.30 6.57 2.62
C GLY A 287 -22.52 7.36 1.56
N ARG A 288 -21.39 7.99 1.94
CA ARG A 288 -20.52 8.72 1.02
C ARG A 288 -19.82 7.77 0.05
N VAL A 289 -19.32 6.64 0.56
CA VAL A 289 -18.64 5.64 -0.27
C VAL A 289 -19.62 4.96 -1.23
N TRP A 290 -20.85 4.67 -0.80
CA TRP A 290 -21.94 4.20 -1.69
C TRP A 290 -22.24 5.19 -2.82
N ALA A 291 -22.41 6.47 -2.49
CA ALA A 291 -22.69 7.50 -3.49
C ALA A 291 -21.57 7.63 -4.53
N ALA A 292 -20.31 7.57 -4.07
CA ALA A 292 -19.15 7.62 -4.95
C ALA A 292 -18.99 6.34 -5.80
N LEU A 293 -19.31 5.16 -5.25
CA LEU A 293 -19.33 3.89 -5.98
C LEU A 293 -20.35 3.92 -7.13
N GLU A 294 -21.56 4.43 -6.88
CA GLU A 294 -22.57 4.62 -7.93
C GLU A 294 -22.07 5.56 -9.03
N ALA A 295 -21.52 6.71 -8.64
CA ALA A 295 -21.01 7.71 -9.59
C ALA A 295 -19.82 7.18 -10.42
N ALA A 296 -19.02 6.28 -9.86
CA ALA A 296 -17.90 5.65 -10.55
C ALA A 296 -18.35 4.66 -11.62
N HIS A 297 -19.59 4.16 -11.54
CA HIS A 297 -20.17 3.29 -12.57
C HIS A 297 -19.31 2.04 -12.86
N LEU A 298 -18.66 1.47 -11.83
CA LEU A 298 -17.73 0.35 -11.97
C LEU A 298 -18.39 -0.94 -12.49
N VAL A 299 -19.66 -1.14 -12.15
CA VAL A 299 -20.47 -2.30 -12.55
C VAL A 299 -21.58 -1.84 -13.49
N SER A 300 -21.93 -2.67 -14.47
CA SER A 300 -23.10 -2.51 -15.34
C SER A 300 -23.75 -3.85 -15.61
N THR A 301 -25.08 -3.88 -15.64
CA THR A 301 -25.87 -5.06 -16.03
C THR A 301 -25.98 -5.21 -17.55
N SER A 302 -25.77 -4.14 -18.31
CA SER A 302 -26.02 -4.09 -19.76
C SER A 302 -24.77 -4.08 -20.65
N ASN A 303 -23.58 -3.84 -20.08
CA ASN A 303 -22.36 -3.66 -20.86
C ASN A 303 -21.17 -4.37 -20.22
N ASP A 304 -20.75 -5.46 -20.86
CA ASP A 304 -19.64 -6.30 -20.41
C ASP A 304 -18.27 -5.62 -20.54
N LYS A 305 -18.16 -4.48 -21.22
CA LYS A 305 -16.91 -3.73 -21.44
C LYS A 305 -16.54 -2.76 -20.30
N ARG A 306 -17.21 -2.84 -19.15
CA ARG A 306 -16.92 -1.96 -17.99
C ARG A 306 -15.65 -2.41 -17.27
N ALA A 307 -15.00 -1.44 -16.61
CA ALA A 307 -13.64 -1.56 -16.07
C ALA A 307 -13.39 -2.86 -15.29
N LEU A 308 -14.24 -3.20 -14.32
CA LEU A 308 -14.02 -4.40 -13.49
C LEU A 308 -14.16 -5.71 -14.29
N ASN A 309 -15.14 -5.82 -15.18
CA ASN A 309 -15.35 -7.05 -15.95
C ASN A 309 -14.30 -7.20 -17.07
N ALA A 310 -13.91 -6.09 -17.69
CA ALA A 310 -12.80 -6.07 -18.64
C ALA A 310 -11.49 -6.51 -17.96
N GLU A 311 -11.15 -5.95 -16.80
CA GLU A 311 -9.94 -6.33 -16.05
C GLU A 311 -9.94 -7.78 -15.58
N LEU A 312 -11.10 -8.28 -15.15
CA LEU A 312 -11.26 -9.68 -14.78
C LEU A 312 -10.89 -10.62 -15.93
N HIS A 313 -11.40 -10.37 -17.13
CA HIS A 313 -11.17 -11.22 -18.29
C HIS A 313 -9.81 -11.00 -18.96
N GLU A 314 -9.35 -9.75 -19.06
CA GLU A 314 -8.12 -9.39 -19.76
C GLU A 314 -6.87 -9.53 -18.90
N VAL A 315 -6.98 -9.39 -17.57
CA VAL A 315 -5.84 -9.39 -16.65
C VAL A 315 -5.91 -10.53 -15.64
N GLU A 316 -6.93 -10.56 -14.76
CA GLU A 316 -6.97 -11.52 -13.63
C GLU A 316 -6.99 -12.98 -14.11
N CYS A 317 -7.82 -13.30 -15.11
CA CYS A 317 -7.86 -14.65 -15.69
C CYS A 317 -6.55 -15.07 -16.38
N ARG A 318 -5.75 -14.13 -16.89
CA ARG A 318 -4.44 -14.45 -17.50
C ARG A 318 -3.37 -14.66 -16.44
N MET A 319 -3.45 -13.91 -15.35
CA MET A 319 -2.54 -14.02 -14.20
C MET A 319 -2.88 -15.22 -13.30
N GLU A 320 -4.08 -15.78 -13.45
CA GLU A 320 -4.63 -16.84 -12.59
C GLU A 320 -4.68 -16.43 -11.11
N GLU A 321 -4.77 -15.12 -10.85
CA GLU A 321 -4.89 -14.49 -9.54
C GLU A 321 -5.99 -13.42 -9.61
N TYR A 322 -6.82 -13.33 -8.56
CA TYR A 322 -8.04 -12.49 -8.56
C TYR A 322 -8.05 -11.39 -7.47
N PRO A 323 -6.99 -10.58 -7.32
CA PRO A 323 -6.87 -9.63 -6.22
C PRO A 323 -7.90 -8.49 -6.27
N LEU A 324 -8.24 -7.97 -7.45
CA LEU A 324 -9.19 -6.86 -7.59
C LEU A 324 -10.61 -7.36 -7.37
N SER A 325 -10.97 -8.51 -7.95
CA SER A 325 -12.26 -9.15 -7.72
C SER A 325 -12.52 -9.39 -6.24
N ARG A 326 -11.55 -9.96 -5.50
CA ARG A 326 -11.66 -10.15 -4.05
C ARG A 326 -11.76 -8.82 -3.30
N ALA A 327 -10.91 -7.85 -3.62
CA ALA A 327 -10.93 -6.54 -2.98
C ALA A 327 -12.26 -5.79 -3.19
N PHE A 328 -12.88 -5.93 -4.36
CA PHE A 328 -14.18 -5.36 -4.65
C PHE A 328 -15.30 -6.03 -3.84
N LEU A 329 -15.26 -7.36 -3.67
CA LEU A 329 -16.19 -8.06 -2.78
C LEU A 329 -16.03 -7.61 -1.32
N VAL A 330 -14.79 -7.41 -0.85
CA VAL A 330 -14.52 -6.85 0.50
C VAL A 330 -15.09 -5.44 0.65
N LEU A 331 -15.02 -4.60 -0.39
CA LEU A 331 -15.67 -3.29 -0.40
C LEU A 331 -17.19 -3.41 -0.27
N LEU A 332 -17.83 -4.26 -1.06
CA LEU A 332 -19.29 -4.47 -1.00
C LEU A 332 -19.73 -5.01 0.37
N ASP A 333 -19.02 -6.01 0.89
CA ASP A 333 -19.30 -6.61 2.20
C ASP A 333 -19.19 -5.57 3.32
N SER A 334 -18.10 -4.80 3.35
CA SER A 334 -17.91 -3.72 4.32
C SER A 334 -19.03 -2.69 4.30
N LEU A 335 -19.44 -2.26 3.10
CA LEU A 335 -20.50 -1.27 2.93
C LEU A 335 -21.88 -1.78 3.34
N CYS A 336 -22.17 -3.06 3.07
CA CYS A 336 -23.42 -3.72 3.48
C CYS A 336 -23.46 -3.96 4.99
N ALA A 337 -22.32 -4.28 5.61
CA ALA A 337 -22.20 -4.51 7.05
C ALA A 337 -22.27 -3.21 7.87
N ALA A 338 -21.78 -2.08 7.31
CA ALA A 338 -21.64 -0.82 8.03
C ALA A 338 -22.96 -0.12 8.35
N ALA A 339 -23.95 -0.17 7.45
CA ALA A 339 -25.23 0.52 7.62
C ALA A 339 -26.33 -0.09 6.75
N PRO A 340 -27.62 0.17 7.08
CA PRO A 340 -28.72 -0.16 6.18
C PRO A 340 -28.51 0.45 4.80
N LEU A 341 -28.87 -0.31 3.76
CA LEU A 341 -28.72 0.12 2.37
C LEU A 341 -29.39 1.49 2.12
N PRO A 342 -28.73 2.43 1.42
CA PRO A 342 -29.37 3.67 1.01
C PRO A 342 -30.60 3.38 0.13
N ARG A 343 -31.78 3.83 0.58
CA ARG A 343 -33.07 3.53 -0.10
C ARG A 343 -33.12 4.01 -1.57
N ALA A 344 -32.37 5.05 -1.89
CA ALA A 344 -32.31 5.65 -3.22
C ALA A 344 -31.00 5.31 -3.95
N LEU A 345 -30.30 4.23 -3.57
CA LEU A 345 -29.04 3.85 -4.20
C LEU A 345 -29.21 3.59 -5.70
N GLY A 346 -28.59 4.43 -6.53
CA GLY A 346 -28.72 4.37 -8.00
C GLY A 346 -29.96 5.07 -8.58
N ALA A 347 -30.82 5.65 -7.73
CA ALA A 347 -32.01 6.36 -8.18
C ALA A 347 -31.66 7.50 -9.17
N GLY A 348 -32.39 7.56 -10.28
CA GLY A 348 -32.16 8.53 -11.36
C GLY A 348 -31.28 8.00 -12.51
N ALA A 349 -30.40 7.04 -12.26
CA ALA A 349 -29.59 6.39 -13.30
C ALA A 349 -30.05 4.96 -13.62
N ARG A 350 -30.55 4.23 -12.62
CA ARG A 350 -31.03 2.85 -12.70
C ARG A 350 -32.12 2.58 -11.67
N PRO A 351 -32.83 1.43 -11.72
CA PRO A 351 -33.68 1.00 -10.62
C PRO A 351 -32.90 1.00 -9.29
N PRO A 352 -33.46 1.61 -8.23
CA PRO A 352 -32.79 1.65 -6.93
C PRO A 352 -32.55 0.26 -6.35
N GLY A 353 -31.41 0.05 -5.70
CA GLY A 353 -31.11 -1.20 -5.00
C GLY A 353 -29.71 -1.76 -5.28
N LEU A 354 -29.48 -3.00 -4.85
CA LEU A 354 -28.18 -3.68 -4.95
C LEU A 354 -28.01 -4.56 -6.19
N ASP A 355 -29.06 -4.73 -6.99
CA ASP A 355 -29.13 -5.75 -8.05
C ASP A 355 -27.89 -5.79 -8.95
N PRO A 356 -27.34 -4.66 -9.47
CA PRO A 356 -26.16 -4.73 -10.33
C PRO A 356 -24.92 -5.32 -9.64
N TYR A 357 -24.72 -5.01 -8.36
CA TYR A 357 -23.58 -5.52 -7.59
C TYR A 357 -23.76 -6.99 -7.26
N VAL A 358 -24.98 -7.39 -6.89
CA VAL A 358 -25.32 -8.80 -6.62
C VAL A 358 -25.18 -9.62 -7.90
N GLU A 359 -25.66 -9.11 -9.02
CA GLU A 359 -25.54 -9.76 -10.32
C GLU A 359 -24.08 -9.92 -10.73
N HIS A 360 -23.25 -8.89 -10.53
CA HIS A 360 -21.81 -9.01 -10.78
C HIS A 360 -21.15 -10.04 -9.85
N ALA A 361 -21.39 -9.96 -8.53
CA ALA A 361 -20.82 -10.88 -7.56
C ALA A 361 -21.22 -12.35 -7.85
N LEU A 362 -22.49 -12.60 -8.19
CA LEU A 362 -22.99 -13.94 -8.46
C LEU A 362 -22.59 -14.44 -9.85
N ASN A 363 -23.01 -13.72 -10.90
CA ASN A 363 -22.91 -14.21 -12.27
C ASN A 363 -21.52 -14.03 -12.87
N ARG A 364 -20.76 -13.02 -12.41
CA ARG A 364 -19.42 -12.75 -12.92
C ARG A 364 -18.32 -13.27 -12.02
N LEU A 365 -18.53 -13.44 -10.71
CA LEU A 365 -17.48 -13.92 -9.80
C LEU A 365 -17.76 -15.33 -9.26
N ALA A 366 -18.83 -15.50 -8.48
CA ALA A 366 -19.07 -16.73 -7.71
C ALA A 366 -19.40 -17.95 -8.58
N LEU A 367 -20.33 -17.83 -9.54
CA LEU A 367 -20.73 -18.95 -10.40
C LEU A 367 -19.61 -19.39 -11.36
N PRO A 368 -18.83 -18.49 -11.98
CA PRO A 368 -17.70 -18.90 -12.82
C PRO A 368 -16.45 -19.33 -12.04
N ALA A 369 -16.32 -18.95 -10.75
CA ALA A 369 -15.12 -19.23 -9.95
C ALA A 369 -14.68 -20.71 -10.00
N PRO A 370 -15.55 -21.72 -9.86
CA PRO A 370 -15.12 -23.11 -9.94
C PRO A 370 -14.46 -23.54 -11.26
N HIS A 371 -14.72 -22.79 -12.34
CA HIS A 371 -14.26 -23.08 -13.70
C HIS A 371 -13.08 -22.21 -14.14
N ARG A 372 -12.58 -21.35 -13.26
CA ARG A 372 -11.43 -20.47 -13.52
C ARG A 372 -10.10 -21.14 -13.21
N PRO A 373 -9.02 -20.76 -13.92
CA PRO A 373 -7.67 -21.17 -13.55
C PRO A 373 -7.21 -20.40 -12.31
N TYR A 374 -6.46 -21.08 -11.44
CA TYR A 374 -5.88 -20.46 -10.23
C TYR A 374 -4.43 -20.91 -10.09
N ALA A 375 -3.50 -19.95 -10.00
CA ALA A 375 -2.09 -20.21 -9.76
C ALA A 375 -1.89 -20.95 -8.42
N LYS A 376 -2.71 -20.62 -7.43
CA LYS A 376 -2.78 -21.29 -6.12
C LYS A 376 -4.19 -21.84 -5.90
N PRO A 377 -4.38 -23.17 -5.78
CA PRO A 377 -5.70 -23.76 -5.60
C PRO A 377 -6.48 -23.25 -4.38
N THR A 378 -5.79 -22.79 -3.34
CA THR A 378 -6.40 -22.24 -2.13
C THR A 378 -7.10 -20.90 -2.36
N GLU A 379 -6.69 -20.13 -3.38
CA GLU A 379 -7.27 -18.82 -3.67
C GLU A 379 -8.71 -18.90 -4.18
N LYS A 380 -9.14 -20.05 -4.70
CA LYS A 380 -10.54 -20.30 -5.08
C LYS A 380 -11.51 -20.14 -3.91
N TRP A 381 -11.05 -20.43 -2.69
CA TRP A 381 -11.89 -20.43 -1.49
C TRP A 381 -11.86 -19.10 -0.72
N GLN A 382 -10.96 -18.19 -1.11
CA GLN A 382 -10.85 -16.84 -0.56
C GLN A 382 -11.76 -15.90 -1.35
#